data_AF-A0A952ALT1-F1
#
_entry.id   AF-A0A952ALT1-F1
#
_cell.length_a   1.000
_cell.length_b   1.000
_cell.length_c   1.000
_cell.angle_alpha   90.00
_cell.angle_beta   90.00
_cell.angle_gamma   90.00
#
_symmetry.space_group_name_H-M   'P 1'
#
loop_
_entity.id
_entity.type
_entity.pdbx_description
1 polymer ?
#
loop_
_entity_poly.entity_id
_entity_poly.type
_entity_poly.pdbx_seq_one_letter_code
_entity_poly.pdbx_strand_id
1 'polypeptide(L)'
;MNLSKTDKNFLLIFFWILSVVIAFLLGAVLVFASNRLGLELPSIIPQQNCNYNGATYKNGESFLDSDGCNTCSCMNGEVACTLMYCFDDFPDNTLENPESSD
;
A
#
# COMPACT_ATOMS: atom_id res chain seq x y z
N MET A 1 -66.06 -7.01 -11.31
CA MET A 1 -65.24 -8.09 -10.72
C MET A 1 -64.43 -7.48 -9.59
N ASN A 2 -64.83 -7.71 -8.34
CA ASN A 2 -64.12 -7.16 -7.18
C ASN A 2 -63.00 -8.13 -6.80
N LEU A 3 -61.75 -7.74 -7.12
CA LEU A 3 -60.56 -8.44 -6.64
C LEU A 3 -60.61 -8.48 -5.11
N SER A 4 -60.48 -9.67 -4.54
CA SER A 4 -60.75 -9.94 -3.12
C SER A 4 -59.89 -9.03 -2.24
N LYS A 5 -60.44 -8.54 -1.13
CA LYS A 5 -59.74 -7.68 -0.16
C LYS A 5 -58.45 -8.36 0.37
N THR A 6 -58.43 -9.69 0.35
CA THR A 6 -57.26 -10.54 0.64
C THR A 6 -56.13 -10.37 -0.37
N ASP A 7 -56.44 -10.16 -1.65
CA ASP A 7 -55.44 -9.99 -2.72
C ASP A 7 -54.74 -8.63 -2.62
N LYS A 8 -55.46 -7.58 -2.20
CA LYS A 8 -54.89 -6.25 -1.99
C LYS A 8 -53.94 -6.23 -0.79
N ASN A 9 -54.30 -6.89 0.30
CA ASN A 9 -53.43 -7.02 1.47
C ASN A 9 -52.19 -7.86 1.14
N PHE A 10 -52.35 -8.94 0.35
CA PHE A 10 -51.24 -9.76 -0.12
C PHE A 10 -50.26 -8.97 -1.00
N LEU A 11 -50.77 -8.18 -1.95
CA LEU A 11 -49.96 -7.29 -2.77
C LEU A 11 -49.21 -6.25 -1.93
N LEU A 12 -49.87 -5.64 -0.94
CA LEU A 12 -49.23 -4.69 -0.03
C LEU A 12 -48.11 -5.31 0.80
N ILE A 13 -48.30 -6.55 1.28
CA ILE A 13 -47.27 -7.31 2.01
C ILE A 13 -46.08 -7.65 1.09
N PHE A 14 -46.36 -8.06 -0.15
CA PHE A 14 -45.33 -8.36 -1.14
C PHE A 14 -44.46 -7.13 -1.46
N PHE A 15 -45.07 -5.96 -1.68
CA PHE A 15 -44.34 -4.72 -1.91
C PHE A 15 -43.52 -4.28 -0.69
N TRP A 16 -44.05 -4.49 0.52
CA TRP A 16 -43.31 -4.24 1.76
C TRP A 16 -42.07 -5.13 1.89
N ILE A 17 -42.23 -6.44 1.69
CA ILE A 17 -41.13 -7.41 1.76
C ILE A 17 -40.09 -7.10 0.67
N LEU A 18 -40.54 -6.83 -0.56
CA LEU A 18 -39.66 -6.50 -1.67
C LEU A 18 -38.85 -5.22 -1.39
N SER A 19 -39.49 -4.19 -0.82
CA SER A 19 -38.82 -2.94 -0.42
C SER A 19 -37.74 -3.18 0.64
N VAL A 20 -38.04 -4.00 1.66
CA VAL A 20 -37.09 -4.36 2.72
C VAL A 20 -35.90 -5.13 2.13
N VAL A 21 -36.15 -6.12 1.27
CA VAL A 21 -35.09 -6.90 0.59
C VAL A 21 -34.22 -6.00 -0.28
N ILE A 22 -34.81 -5.09 -1.05
CA ILE A 22 -34.07 -4.12 -1.87
C ILE A 22 -33.23 -3.20 -0.98
N ALA A 23 -33.74 -2.71 0.15
CA ALA A 23 -32.98 -1.87 1.08
C ALA A 23 -31.78 -2.63 1.69
N PHE A 24 -31.94 -3.91 2.02
CA PHE A 24 -30.82 -4.76 2.49
C PHE A 24 -29.79 -5.03 1.39
N LEU A 25 -30.23 -5.30 0.16
CA LEU A 25 -29.32 -5.53 -0.97
C LEU A 25 -28.57 -4.24 -1.37
N LEU A 26 -29.26 -3.10 -1.46
CA LEU A 26 -28.65 -1.80 -1.72
C LEU A 26 -27.74 -1.37 -0.58
N GLY A 27 -28.17 -1.56 0.67
CA GLY A 27 -27.36 -1.29 1.86
C GLY A 27 -26.11 -2.17 1.94
N ALA A 28 -26.24 -3.47 1.66
CA ALA A 28 -25.11 -4.38 1.57
C ALA A 28 -24.16 -3.97 0.43
N VAL A 29 -24.67 -3.68 -0.77
CA VAL A 29 -23.86 -3.18 -1.90
C VAL A 29 -23.13 -1.89 -1.52
N LEU A 30 -23.78 -0.96 -0.81
CA LEU A 30 -23.14 0.26 -0.32
C LEU A 30 -22.05 -0.04 0.72
N VAL A 31 -22.28 -0.95 1.67
CA VAL A 31 -21.28 -1.36 2.68
C VAL A 31 -20.10 -2.10 2.04
N PHE A 32 -20.36 -3.03 1.13
CA PHE A 32 -19.32 -3.78 0.40
C PHE A 32 -18.55 -2.90 -0.59
N ALA A 33 -19.20 -1.91 -1.22
CA ALA A 33 -18.54 -0.90 -2.04
C ALA A 33 -17.73 0.10 -1.20
N SER A 34 -18.17 0.39 0.04
CA SER A 34 -17.46 1.30 0.95
C SER A 34 -16.13 0.73 1.47
N ASN A 35 -15.94 -0.60 1.42
CA ASN A 35 -14.66 -1.25 1.74
C ASN A 35 -13.71 -1.38 0.52
N ARG A 36 -14.02 -0.73 -0.60
CA ARG A 36 -13.13 -0.58 -1.75
C ARG A 36 -12.55 0.83 -1.87
N LEU A 37 -12.85 1.74 -0.94
CA LEU A 37 -12.24 3.07 -0.90
C LEU A 37 -11.03 3.08 0.05
N GLY A 38 -10.11 2.14 -0.16
CA GLY A 38 -8.73 2.35 0.25
C GLY A 38 -8.21 3.51 -0.59
N LEU A 39 -8.25 4.72 -0.04
CA LEU A 39 -7.58 5.89 -0.61
C LEU A 39 -6.07 5.65 -0.52
N GLU A 40 -5.54 4.77 -1.34
CA GLU A 40 -4.20 4.97 -1.86
C GLU A 40 -4.31 6.21 -2.74
N LEU A 41 -4.04 7.37 -2.13
CA LEU A 41 -3.93 8.61 -2.87
C LEU A 41 -2.86 8.36 -3.94
N PRO A 42 -3.20 8.36 -5.25
CA PRO A 42 -2.15 8.30 -6.25
C PRO A 42 -1.23 9.48 -5.97
N SER A 43 0.07 9.22 -5.75
CA SER A 43 1.04 10.27 -5.51
C SER A 43 1.08 11.18 -6.74
N ILE A 44 0.25 12.22 -6.75
CA ILE A 44 0.17 13.26 -7.79
C ILE A 44 1.43 14.14 -7.80
N ILE A 45 2.26 14.01 -6.78
CA ILE A 45 3.61 14.56 -6.75
C ILE A 45 4.54 13.55 -7.46
N PRO A 46 5.26 13.97 -8.52
CA PRO A 46 6.26 13.13 -9.15
C PRO A 46 7.29 12.67 -8.11
N GLN A 47 7.37 11.35 -7.89
CA GLN A 47 8.41 10.78 -7.05
C GLN A 47 9.75 10.95 -7.78
N GLN A 48 10.70 11.59 -7.12
CA GLN A 48 12.02 11.86 -7.68
C GLN A 48 13.01 10.81 -7.19
N ASN A 49 13.78 10.26 -8.13
CA ASN A 49 14.93 9.41 -7.84
C ASN A 49 16.06 10.24 -7.24
N CYS A 50 16.87 9.64 -6.39
CA CYS A 50 18.02 10.30 -5.79
C CYS A 50 19.28 10.01 -6.60
N ASN A 51 20.17 11.00 -6.70
CA ASN A 51 21.52 10.81 -7.21
C ASN A 51 22.49 10.90 -6.02
N TYR A 52 23.19 9.82 -5.72
CA TYR A 52 24.09 9.72 -4.57
C TYR A 52 25.33 8.91 -4.96
N ASN A 53 26.53 9.45 -4.68
CA ASN A 53 27.83 8.84 -5.02
C ASN A 53 27.94 8.35 -6.48
N GLY A 54 27.32 9.07 -7.42
CA GLY A 54 27.35 8.74 -8.85
C GLY A 54 26.36 7.65 -9.30
N ALA A 55 25.59 7.08 -8.37
CA ALA A 55 24.51 6.13 -8.65
C ALA A 55 23.12 6.80 -8.53
N THR A 56 22.14 6.26 -9.25
CA THR A 56 20.74 6.70 -9.19
C THR A 56 19.91 5.65 -8.45
N TYR A 57 19.24 6.06 -7.38
CA TYR A 57 18.39 5.23 -6.54
C TYR A 57 16.92 5.62 -6.70
N LYS A 58 16.02 4.65 -6.75
CA LYS A 58 14.58 4.89 -6.89
C LYS A 58 14.01 5.48 -5.60
N ASN A 59 12.95 6.28 -5.72
CA ASN A 59 12.22 6.72 -4.54
C ASN A 59 11.72 5.51 -3.73
N GLY A 60 11.95 5.54 -2.42
CA GLY A 60 11.64 4.45 -1.48
C GLY A 60 12.70 3.36 -1.42
N GLU A 61 13.78 3.46 -2.18
CA GLU A 61 14.88 2.49 -2.14
C GLU A 61 15.77 2.72 -0.91
N SER A 62 16.16 1.61 -0.26
CA SER A 62 17.19 1.59 0.78
C SER A 62 18.41 0.82 0.29
N PHE A 63 19.60 1.34 0.57
CA PHE A 63 20.87 0.82 0.09
C PHE A 63 21.98 1.01 1.13
N LEU A 64 23.05 0.21 1.02
CA LEU A 64 24.26 0.37 1.84
C LEU A 64 25.13 1.48 1.26
N ASP A 65 25.66 2.37 2.10
CA ASP A 65 26.61 3.39 1.68
C ASP A 65 27.96 2.75 1.29
N SER A 66 28.77 3.53 0.60
CA SER A 66 30.15 3.26 0.21
C SER A 66 31.10 2.95 1.39
N ASP A 67 30.70 3.27 2.63
CA ASP A 67 31.45 2.89 3.83
C ASP A 67 31.19 1.44 4.28
N GLY A 68 30.29 0.71 3.61
CA GLY A 68 29.99 -0.69 3.89
C GLY A 68 29.23 -0.94 5.19
N CYS A 69 28.81 0.10 5.90
CA CYS A 69 28.26 0.00 7.26
C CYS A 69 26.97 0.81 7.41
N ASN A 70 26.92 2.04 6.89
CA ASN A 70 25.75 2.88 7.00
C ASN A 70 24.70 2.52 5.95
N THR A 71 23.43 2.57 6.36
CA THR A 71 22.30 2.36 5.45
C THR A 71 21.68 3.71 5.11
N CYS A 72 21.43 3.92 3.83
CA CYS A 72 20.80 5.10 3.28
C CYS A 72 19.41 4.77 2.71
N SER A 73 18.52 5.77 2.71
CA SER A 73 17.21 5.69 2.07
C SER A 73 16.99 6.89 1.17
N CYS A 74 16.45 6.64 -0.03
CA CYS A 74 16.05 7.67 -0.98
C CYS A 74 14.58 8.05 -0.80
N MET A 75 14.31 9.32 -0.52
CA MET A 75 12.97 9.89 -0.44
C MET A 75 12.87 11.19 -1.23
N ASN A 76 12.14 11.15 -2.34
CA ASN A 76 11.79 12.28 -3.19
C ASN A 76 12.98 13.18 -3.58
N GLY A 77 14.08 12.56 -4.03
CA GLY A 77 15.30 13.26 -4.44
C GLY A 77 16.30 13.51 -3.31
N GLU A 78 15.93 13.25 -2.06
CA GLU A 78 16.81 13.40 -0.89
C GLU A 78 17.28 12.03 -0.37
N VAL A 79 18.54 11.97 0.05
CA VAL A 79 19.13 10.79 0.69
C VAL A 79 19.38 11.07 2.17
N ALA A 80 18.91 10.17 3.03
CA ALA A 80 19.23 10.16 4.44
C ALA A 80 19.91 8.86 4.82
N CYS A 81 21.06 8.94 5.50
CA CYS A 81 21.84 7.79 5.93
C CYS A 81 21.89 7.69 7.46
N THR A 82 22.10 6.47 7.96
CA THR A 82 22.49 6.27 9.35
C THR A 82 23.86 6.91 9.63
N LEU A 83 24.14 7.13 10.92
CA LEU A 83 25.43 7.66 11.38
C LEU A 83 26.06 6.68 12.38
N MET A 84 26.10 5.41 12.01
CA MET A 84 26.77 4.37 12.77
C MET A 84 28.28 4.58 12.66
N TYR A 85 28.97 4.37 13.78
CA TYR A 85 30.42 4.31 13.77
C TYR A 85 30.87 3.05 13.05
N CYS A 86 31.62 3.21 11.96
CA CYS A 86 32.17 2.13 11.16
C CYS A 86 33.54 1.75 11.73
N PHE A 87 33.74 0.47 12.03
CA PHE A 87 35.06 -0.06 12.33
C PHE A 87 35.79 -0.35 11.01
N ASP A 88 37.12 -0.22 10.99
CA ASP A 88 37.94 -0.39 9.79
C ASP A 88 37.88 -1.82 9.17
N ASP A 89 37.21 -2.76 9.83
CA ASP A 89 37.08 -4.17 9.43
C ASP A 89 35.75 -4.52 8.76
N PHE A 90 34.98 -3.56 8.21
CA PHE A 90 33.88 -3.91 7.31
C PHE A 90 34.46 -4.25 5.93
N PRO A 91 34.55 -5.53 5.51
CA PRO A 91 35.00 -5.86 4.17
C PRO A 91 34.00 -5.26 3.19
N ASP A 92 34.54 -4.55 2.20
CA ASP A 92 33.82 -4.23 0.96
C ASP A 92 33.08 -5.50 0.52
N ASN A 93 31.77 -5.40 0.30
CA ASN A 93 30.91 -6.56 0.08
C ASN A 93 31.13 -7.22 -1.31
N THR A 94 32.29 -7.00 -1.92
CA THR A 94 32.89 -7.94 -2.85
C THR A 94 33.24 -9.22 -2.08
N LEU A 95 32.45 -10.27 -2.31
CA LEU A 95 32.72 -11.64 -1.89
C LEU A 95 34.17 -12.05 -2.23
N GLU A 96 35.10 -12.00 -1.27
CA GLU A 96 36.36 -12.74 -1.39
C GLU A 96 36.80 -13.37 -0.05
N ASN A 97 36.56 -14.68 -0.01
CA ASN A 97 37.11 -15.74 0.83
C ASN A 97 38.32 -15.41 1.73
N PRO A 98 38.24 -15.46 3.07
CA PRO A 98 39.40 -15.40 3.95
C PRO A 98 39.95 -16.81 4.19
N GLU A 99 40.63 -17.36 3.18
CA GLU A 99 41.58 -18.44 3.40
C GLU A 99 42.97 -17.92 3.01
N SER A 100 43.54 -17.07 3.87
CA SER A 100 45.00 -16.88 4.02
C SER A 100 45.29 -15.71 4.96
N SER A 101 45.66 -16.04 6.19
CA SER A 101 46.57 -15.21 6.98
C SER A 101 47.34 -16.17 7.88
N ASP A 102 48.62 -16.32 7.54
CA ASP A 102 49.63 -17.11 8.24
C ASP A 102 49.69 -16.85 9.75
#